data_AF-A0A1C7N310-F1
#
_entry.id   AF-A0A1C7N310-F1
#
_cell.length_a   1.000
_cell.length_b   1.000
_cell.length_c   1.000
_cell.angle_alpha   90.00
_cell.angle_beta   90.00
_cell.angle_gamma   90.00
#
_symmetry.space_group_name_H-M   'P 1'
#
loop_
_entity.id
_entity.type
_entity.pdbx_description
1 polymer ?
#
loop_
_entity_poly.entity_id
_entity_poly.type
_entity_poly.pdbx_seq_one_letter_code
_entity_poly.pdbx_strand_id
1 'polypeptide(L)'
;MSEAEKTRTAVSRLFVESGEKERLLEFLKSRLQETGWNDNLDAYSRDMIRSKNLEDASLDDLTKELGDYGRCKQMSFYFMLC
;
A
#
# COMPACT_ATOMS: atom_id res chain seq x y z
N MET A 1 3.68 24.71 -16.16
CA MET A 1 4.21 24.04 -14.96
C MET A 1 4.44 25.09 -13.89
N SER A 2 3.73 24.97 -12.78
CA SER A 2 3.86 25.83 -11.60
C SER A 2 5.22 25.67 -10.94
N GLU A 3 5.71 26.70 -10.25
CA GLU A 3 6.95 26.65 -9.50
C GLU A 3 6.92 25.59 -8.37
N ALA A 4 5.74 25.35 -7.79
CA ALA A 4 5.51 24.27 -6.84
C ALA A 4 5.67 22.87 -7.47
N GLU A 5 5.31 22.71 -8.74
CA GLU A 5 5.48 21.44 -9.44
C GLU A 5 6.94 21.17 -9.77
N LYS A 6 7.70 22.22 -10.14
CA LYS A 6 9.14 22.11 -10.40
C LYS A 6 9.91 21.72 -9.13
N THR A 7 9.62 22.37 -8.01
CA THR A 7 10.24 22.06 -6.71
C THR A 7 9.91 20.64 -6.25
N ARG A 8 8.63 20.22 -6.32
CA ARG A 8 8.22 18.83 -6.01
C ARG A 8 8.95 17.80 -6.88
N THR A 9 9.10 18.09 -8.17
CA THR A 9 9.79 17.21 -9.12
C THR A 9 11.28 17.10 -8.79
N ALA A 10 11.95 18.23 -8.52
CA ALA A 10 13.36 18.25 -8.15
C ALA A 10 13.63 17.49 -6.84
N VAL A 11 12.79 17.68 -5.82
CA VAL A 11 12.88 16.94 -4.56
C VAL A 11 12.65 15.45 -4.78
N SER A 12 11.62 15.07 -5.55
CA SER A 12 11.34 13.66 -5.84
C SER A 12 12.49 12.98 -6.58
N ARG A 13 13.15 13.71 -7.49
CA ARG A 13 14.33 13.23 -8.20
C ARG A 13 15.50 13.00 -7.25
N LEU A 14 15.85 13.99 -6.41
CA LEU A 14 16.93 13.85 -5.43
C LEU A 14 16.66 12.73 -4.41
N PHE A 15 15.40 12.55 -4.03
CA PHE A 15 14.97 11.50 -3.13
C PHE A 15 15.19 10.08 -3.70
N VAL A 16 15.04 9.93 -5.03
CA VAL A 16 15.38 8.69 -5.73
C VAL A 16 16.89 8.55 -5.91
N GLU A 17 17.57 9.60 -6.38
CA GLU A 17 19.02 9.56 -6.67
C GLU A 17 19.87 9.33 -5.42
N SER A 18 19.41 9.77 -4.25
CA SER A 18 20.07 9.53 -2.96
C SER A 18 19.90 8.12 -2.41
N GLY A 19 19.00 7.30 -2.99
CA GLY A 19 18.68 5.96 -2.49
C GLY A 19 17.80 5.94 -1.23
N GLU A 20 17.42 7.11 -0.70
CA GLU A 20 16.58 7.22 0.50
C GLU A 20 15.17 6.68 0.27
N LYS A 21 14.67 6.79 -0.97
CA LYS A 21 13.41 6.16 -1.36
C LYS A 21 13.44 4.66 -1.14
N GLU A 22 14.48 3.98 -1.61
CA GLU A 22 14.64 2.53 -1.50
C GLU A 22 14.77 2.12 -0.02
N ARG A 23 15.56 2.85 0.78
CA ARG A 23 15.70 2.62 2.22
C ARG A 23 14.37 2.75 2.96
N LEU A 24 13.57 3.77 2.64
CA LEU A 24 12.25 3.96 3.24
C LEU A 24 11.25 2.89 2.79
N LEU A 25 11.32 2.43 1.54
CA LEU A 25 10.50 1.33 1.05
C LEU A 25 10.85 0.00 1.74
N GLU A 26 12.13 -0.28 1.95
CA GLU A 26 12.58 -1.47 2.69
C GLU A 26 12.14 -1.43 4.15
N PHE A 27 12.32 -0.29 4.82
CA PHE A 27 11.84 -0.08 6.18
C PHE A 27 10.32 -0.26 6.28
N LEU A 28 9.56 0.33 5.35
CA LEU A 28 8.11 0.14 5.33
C LEU A 28 7.75 -1.33 5.13
N LYS A 29 8.41 -2.05 4.22
CA LYS A 29 8.18 -3.48 3.99
C LYS A 29 8.45 -4.30 5.26
N SER A 30 9.56 -4.05 5.96
CA SER A 30 9.88 -4.78 7.19
C SER A 30 8.82 -4.53 8.27
N ARG A 31 8.36 -3.28 8.44
CA ARG A 31 7.27 -2.95 9.37
C ARG A 31 5.94 -3.59 8.99
N LEU A 32 5.59 -3.63 7.71
CA LEU A 32 4.37 -4.33 7.27
C LEU A 32 4.48 -5.85 7.50
N GLN A 33 5.66 -6.43 7.34
CA GLN A 33 5.89 -7.86 7.63
C GLN A 33 5.81 -8.17 9.13
N GLU A 34 6.48 -7.39 9.97
CA GLU A 34 6.48 -7.54 11.45
C GLU A 34 5.07 -7.54 12.05
N THR A 35 4.15 -6.87 11.37
CA THR A 35 2.79 -6.63 11.86
C THR A 35 1.78 -7.62 11.28
N GLY A 36 2.23 -8.57 10.47
CA GLY A 36 1.38 -9.55 9.80
C GLY A 36 0.47 -8.91 8.74
N TRP A 37 0.81 -7.74 8.20
CA TRP A 37 -0.04 -7.05 7.22
C TRP A 37 -0.26 -7.91 5.96
N ASN A 38 0.79 -8.60 5.48
CA ASN A 38 0.68 -9.54 4.37
C ASN A 38 -0.28 -10.69 4.71
N ASP A 39 -0.12 -11.31 5.88
CA ASP A 39 -0.95 -12.44 6.31
C ASP A 39 -2.42 -12.04 6.45
N ASN A 40 -2.68 -10.83 6.96
CA ASN A 40 -4.01 -10.25 7.08
C ASN A 40 -4.65 -9.95 5.72
N LEU A 41 -3.85 -9.50 4.74
CA LEU A 41 -4.30 -9.28 3.37
C LEU A 41 -4.63 -10.60 2.67
N ASP A 42 -3.80 -11.62 2.84
CA ASP A 42 -4.01 -12.94 2.27
C ASP A 42 -5.24 -13.63 2.87
N ALA A 43 -5.45 -13.49 4.18
CA ALA A 43 -6.66 -13.97 4.85
C ALA A 43 -7.90 -13.29 4.28
N TYR A 44 -7.89 -11.95 4.19
CA TYR A 44 -9.00 -11.18 3.62
C TYR A 44 -9.27 -11.55 2.16
N SER A 45 -8.23 -11.71 1.33
CA SER A 45 -8.36 -12.10 -0.07
C SER A 45 -9.05 -13.46 -0.23
N ARG A 46 -8.65 -14.46 0.58
CA ARG A 46 -9.30 -15.78 0.57
C ARG A 46 -10.76 -15.72 1.01
N ASP A 47 -11.07 -14.93 2.03
CA ASP A 47 -12.45 -14.78 2.51
C ASP A 47 -13.33 -14.00 1.53
N MET A 48 -12.77 -13.00 0.85
CA MET A 48 -13.44 -12.27 -0.23
C MET A 48 -13.79 -13.21 -1.40
N ILE A 49 -12.86 -14.07 -1.82
CA ILE A 49 -13.09 -15.05 -2.89
C ILE A 49 -14.12 -16.11 -2.47
N ARG A 50 -14.16 -16.51 -1.20
CA ARG A 50 -15.15 -17.48 -0.68
C ARG A 50 -16.54 -16.88 -0.52
N SER A 51 -16.62 -15.59 -0.19
CA SER A 51 -17.89 -14.92 0.09
C SER A 51 -18.54 -14.33 -1.16
N LYS A 52 -17.74 -13.89 -2.14
CA LYS A 52 -18.26 -13.45 -3.44
C LYS A 52 -18.40 -14.64 -4.38
N ASN A 53 -19.60 -14.86 -4.91
CA ASN A 53 -19.75 -15.69 -6.10
C ASN A 53 -18.94 -15.03 -7.22
N LEU A 54 -17.87 -15.68 -7.67
CA LEU A 54 -16.93 -15.20 -8.69
C LEU A 54 -17.57 -14.93 -10.06
N GLU A 55 -18.87 -15.22 -10.22
CA GLU A 55 -19.62 -15.01 -11.44
C GLU A 55 -19.96 -13.53 -11.70
N ASP A 56 -20.08 -12.70 -10.65
CA ASP A 56 -20.47 -11.28 -10.77
C ASP A 56 -19.30 -10.28 -10.62
N ALA A 57 -18.11 -10.74 -10.22
CA ALA A 57 -16.99 -9.85 -9.87
C ALA A 57 -15.84 -9.90 -10.88
N SER A 58 -15.48 -8.74 -11.43
CA SER A 58 -14.27 -8.60 -12.24
C SER A 58 -13.01 -8.64 -11.38
N LEU A 59 -11.91 -9.15 -11.92
CA LEU A 59 -10.59 -9.11 -11.28
C LEU A 59 -10.18 -7.68 -10.89
N ASP A 60 -10.56 -6.69 -11.70
CA ASP A 60 -10.26 -5.28 -11.42
C ASP A 60 -10.98 -4.78 -10.16
N ASP A 61 -12.25 -5.15 -9.99
CA ASP A 61 -13.04 -4.81 -8.80
C ASP A 61 -12.47 -5.47 -7.54
N LEU A 62 -12.06 -6.73 -7.64
CA LEU A 62 -11.38 -7.45 -6.54
C LEU A 62 -10.04 -6.79 -6.18
N THR A 63 -9.26 -6.38 -7.18
CA THR A 63 -7.98 -5.71 -6.97
C THR A 63 -8.16 -4.33 -6.33
N LYS A 64 -9.18 -3.60 -6.74
CA LYS A 64 -9.52 -2.29 -6.18
C LYS A 64 -9.92 -2.42 -4.71
N GLU A 65 -10.82 -3.35 -4.40
CA GLU A 65 -11.27 -3.59 -3.02
C GLU A 65 -10.13 -4.08 -2.13
N LEU A 66 -9.32 -5.02 -2.61
CA LEU A 66 -8.16 -5.51 -1.88
C LEU A 66 -7.14 -4.39 -1.64
N GLY A 67 -6.94 -3.52 -2.63
CA GLY A 67 -6.11 -2.32 -2.51
C GLY A 67 -6.63 -1.30 -1.51
N ASP A 68 -7.95 -1.06 -1.46
CA ASP A 68 -8.59 -0.19 -0.48
C ASP A 68 -8.46 -0.75 0.94
N TYR A 69 -8.68 -2.06 1.14
CA TYR A 69 -8.48 -2.73 2.42
C TYR A 69 -7.01 -2.65 2.87
N GLY A 70 -6.06 -2.94 1.98
CA GLY A 70 -4.62 -2.87 2.26
C GLY A 70 -4.18 -1.47 2.72
N ARG A 71 -4.63 -0.42 2.02
CA ARG A 71 -4.37 0.99 2.40
C ARG A 71 -5.02 1.36 3.73
N CYS A 72 -6.25 0.91 3.98
CA CYS A 72 -6.95 1.16 5.24
C CYS A 72 -6.20 0.53 6.43
N LYS A 73 -5.76 -0.72 6.29
CA LYS A 73 -4.97 -1.40 7.32
C LYS A 73 -3.60 -0.75 7.54
N GLN A 74 -2.96 -0.29 6.47
CA GLN A 74 -1.71 0.47 6.57
C GLN A 74 -1.89 1.79 7.34
N MET A 75 -3.00 2.50 7.11
CA MET A 75 -3.32 3.75 7.81
C MET A 75 -3.67 3.51 9.30
N SER A 76 -4.39 2.42 9.59
CA SER A 76 -4.71 2.01 10.96
C SER A 76 -3.45 1.70 11.78
N PHE A 77 -2.38 1.23 11.13
CA PHE A 77 -1.10 0.96 11.77
C PHE A 77 -0.38 2.23 12.22
N TYR A 78 -0.44 3.29 11.41
CA TYR A 78 0.15 4.59 11.74
C TYR A 78 -0.55 5.26 12.93
N PHE A 79 -1.85 4.98 13.13
CA PHE A 79 -2.63 5.48 14.26
C PHE A 79 -2.43 4.69 15.56
N MET A 80 -1.94 3.45 15.48
CA MET A 80 -1.73 2.58 16.64
C MET A 80 -0.29 2.67 17.20
N LEU A 81 0.64 3.19 16.41
CA LEU A 81 2.04 3.43 16.80
C LEU A 81 2.32 4.86 17.32
N CYS A 82 1.33 5.76 17.27
CA CYS A 82 1.33 7.08 17.89
C CYS A 82 0.53 7.06 19.20
#